data_AF-A0AAE0Q6H1-F1
#
_entry.id   AF-A0AAE0Q6H1-F1
#
_cell.length_a   1.000
_cell.length_b   1.000
_cell.length_c   1.000
_cell.angle_alpha   90.00
_cell.angle_beta   90.00
_cell.angle_gamma   90.00
#
_symmetry.space_group_name_H-M   'P 1'
#
loop_
_entity.id
_entity.type
_entity.pdbx_description
1 polymer ?
#
loop_
_entity_poly.entity_id
_entity_poly.type
_entity_poly.pdbx_seq_one_letter_code
_entity_poly.pdbx_strand_id
1 'polypeptide(L)'
;MKHIPGADPELVLLNHYYEELDRIPLTHMSRTDINDLLVELGFYKKAQAEDEVPEDFRFSPAKDSPFKEHHSKRANDDLSQEPRPEKESPHGDL
;
A
#
# COMPACT_ATOMS: atom_id res chain seq x y z
N MET A 1 -1.77 12.09 -9.13
CA MET A 1 -0.56 12.95 -9.07
C MET A 1 -0.98 14.34 -8.61
N LYS A 2 -0.30 14.92 -7.63
CA LYS A 2 -0.61 16.28 -7.14
C LYS A 2 0.01 17.27 -8.13
N HIS A 3 -0.82 17.91 -8.95
CA HIS A 3 -0.37 18.91 -9.91
C HIS A 3 -0.44 20.30 -9.27
N ILE A 4 0.68 21.00 -9.17
CA ILE A 4 0.76 22.36 -8.65
C ILE A 4 1.18 23.27 -9.82
N PRO A 5 0.31 24.18 -10.30
CA PRO A 5 0.60 24.99 -11.48
C PRO A 5 1.76 25.97 -11.19
N GLY A 6 2.77 25.99 -12.08
CA GLY A 6 3.89 26.94 -12.04
C GLY A 6 4.99 26.63 -11.03
N ALA A 7 4.89 25.53 -10.28
CA ALA A 7 5.97 25.07 -9.41
C ALA A 7 6.95 24.17 -10.18
N ASP A 8 8.23 24.22 -9.80
CA ASP A 8 9.23 23.29 -10.30
C ASP A 8 8.85 21.83 -9.94
N PRO A 9 9.09 20.87 -10.84
CA PRO A 9 8.83 19.47 -10.55
C PRO A 9 9.80 18.96 -9.48
N GLU A 10 9.26 18.29 -8.47
CA GLU A 10 10.02 17.73 -7.34
C GLU A 10 9.53 16.33 -7.02
N LEU A 11 10.46 15.47 -6.58
CA LEU A 11 10.15 14.20 -5.94
C LEU A 11 10.12 14.42 -4.43
N VAL A 12 8.95 14.21 -3.83
CA VAL A 12 8.75 14.30 -2.38
C VAL A 12 8.66 12.88 -1.82
N LEU A 13 9.60 12.52 -0.96
CA LEU A 13 9.59 11.22 -0.28
C LEU A 13 8.79 11.36 1.01
N LEU A 14 7.77 10.52 1.16
CA LEU A 14 6.91 10.50 2.34
C LEU A 14 7.07 9.17 3.07
N ASN A 15 6.98 9.20 4.39
CA ASN A 15 6.75 7.99 5.17
C ASN A 15 5.26 7.61 5.16
N HIS A 16 4.94 6.51 5.83
CA HIS A 16 3.56 6.02 5.93
C HIS A 16 2.61 6.92 6.74
N TYR A 17 3.15 7.84 7.54
CA TYR A 17 2.39 8.87 8.26
C TYR A 17 2.23 10.17 7.44
N TYR A 18 2.61 10.16 6.16
CA TYR A 18 2.64 11.35 5.28
C TYR A 18 3.60 12.45 5.75
N GLU A 19 4.57 12.10 6.60
CA GLU A 19 5.64 13.02 6.97
C GLU A 19 6.67 13.05 5.84
N GLU A 20 7.10 14.26 5.50
CA GLU A 20 8.15 14.49 4.50
C GLU A 20 9.49 14.01 5.04
N LEU A 21 10.10 13.06 4.32
CA LEU A 21 11.44 12.56 4.61
C LEU A 21 12.50 13.35 3.85
N ASP A 22 12.24 13.64 2.58
CA ASP A 22 13.16 14.36 1.71
C ASP A 22 12.44 14.99 0.51
N ARG A 23 13.08 16.00 -0.10
CA ARG A 23 12.62 16.68 -1.32
C ARG A 23 13.76 16.84 -2.31
N ILE A 24 13.60 16.25 -3.48
CA ILE A 24 14.60 16.21 -4.54
C ILE A 24 14.10 17.01 -5.75
N PRO A 25 14.79 18.08 -6.20
CA PRO A 25 14.41 18.84 -7.37
C PRO A 25 14.68 18.06 -8.66
N LEU A 26 13.68 17.98 -9.54
CA LEU A 26 13.74 17.21 -10.79
C LEU A 26 14.05 18.07 -12.02
N THR A 27 14.05 19.40 -11.90
CA THR A 27 14.18 20.37 -13.02
C THR A 27 15.40 20.12 -13.90
N HIS A 28 16.50 19.60 -13.34
CA HIS A 28 17.74 19.34 -14.06
C HIS A 28 18.00 17.86 -14.38
N MET A 29 17.08 16.96 -14.03
CA MET A 29 17.25 15.51 -14.21
C MET A 29 16.53 15.02 -15.45
N SER A 30 17.17 14.13 -16.20
CA SER A 30 16.51 13.44 -17.30
C SER A 30 15.60 12.33 -16.79
N ARG A 31 14.68 11.86 -17.65
CA ARG A 31 13.84 10.69 -17.32
C ARG A 31 14.67 9.47 -16.92
N THR A 32 15.85 9.28 -17.52
CA THR A 32 16.74 8.15 -17.19
C THR A 32 17.27 8.31 -15.78
N ASP A 33 17.83 9.49 -15.46
CA ASP A 33 18.37 9.79 -14.13
C ASP A 33 17.30 9.64 -13.03
N ILE A 34 16.07 10.07 -13.31
CA ILE A 34 14.95 9.93 -12.38
C ILE A 34 14.58 8.45 -12.17
N ASN A 35 14.58 7.63 -13.23
CA ASN A 35 14.30 6.21 -13.09
C ASN A 35 15.41 5.51 -12.29
N ASP A 36 16.67 5.84 -12.55
CA ASP A 36 17.81 5.26 -11.85
C ASP A 36 17.77 5.64 -10.36
N LEU A 37 17.46 6.90 -10.05
CA LEU A 37 17.24 7.37 -8.68
C LEU A 37 16.14 6.56 -7.96
N LEU A 38 15.00 6.32 -8.61
CA LEU A 38 13.92 5.55 -8.01
C LEU A 38 14.33 4.09 -7.73
N VAL A 39 15.13 3.49 -8.61
CA VAL A 39 15.67 2.14 -8.39
C VAL A 39 16.66 2.14 -7.23
N GLU A 40 17.54 3.13 -7.13
CA GLU A 40 18.49 3.28 -6.01
C GLU A 40 17.78 3.47 -4.66
N LEU A 41 16.66 4.20 -4.65
CA LEU A 41 15.79 4.36 -3.49
C LEU A 41 15.03 3.07 -3.14
N GLY A 42 15.08 2.05 -4.00
CA GLY A 42 14.47 0.74 -3.78
C GLY A 42 13.03 0.62 -4.29
N PHE A 43 12.56 1.53 -5.15
CA PHE A 43 11.23 1.39 -5.75
C PHE A 43 11.22 0.33 -6.84
N TYR A 44 10.22 -0.54 -6.79
CA TYR A 44 9.99 -1.53 -7.84
C TYR A 44 9.23 -0.93 -9.03
N LYS A 45 9.74 -1.15 -10.24
CA LYS A 45 9.11 -0.73 -11.49
C LYS A 45 8.36 -1.89 -12.14
N LYS A 46 7.04 -1.76 -12.21
CA LYS A 46 6.18 -2.71 -12.94
C LYS A 46 6.30 -2.52 -14.46
N ALA A 47 6.08 -3.59 -15.22
CA ALA A 47 6.08 -3.50 -16.68
C ALA A 47 4.76 -2.92 -17.20
N GLN A 48 3.63 -3.35 -16.64
CA GLN A 48 2.29 -2.81 -16.88
C GLN A 48 1.65 -2.31 -15.58
N ALA A 49 0.62 -1.47 -15.71
CA ALA A 49 -0.10 -0.92 -14.56
C ALA A 49 -0.88 -2.00 -13.81
N GLU A 50 -1.37 -3.03 -14.51
CA GLU A 50 -2.12 -4.15 -13.94
C GLU A 50 -1.25 -5.25 -13.33
N ASP A 51 0.06 -5.26 -13.62
CA ASP A 51 0.95 -6.30 -13.10
C ASP A 51 0.99 -6.29 -11.57
N GLU A 52 1.14 -7.48 -10.99
CA GLU A 52 1.34 -7.64 -9.56
C GLU A 52 2.78 -7.28 -9.17
N VAL A 53 2.95 -6.78 -7.95
CA VAL A 53 4.28 -6.56 -7.36
C VAL A 53 4.72 -7.89 -6.74
N PRO A 54 5.91 -8.42 -7.09
CA PRO A 54 6.43 -9.65 -6.49
C PRO A 54 6.52 -9.57 -4.96
N GLU A 55 6.39 -10.71 -4.27
CA GLU A 55 6.44 -10.79 -2.80
C GLU A 55 7.69 -10.13 -2.19
N ASP A 56 8.86 -10.31 -2.82
CA ASP A 56 10.13 -9.72 -2.37
C ASP A 56 10.12 -8.18 -2.39
N PHE A 57 9.27 -7.57 -3.22
CA PHE A 57 9.15 -6.12 -3.39
C PHE A 57 7.84 -5.55 -2.82
N ARG A 58 7.03 -6.37 -2.16
CA ARG A 58 5.67 -6.00 -1.74
C ARG A 58 5.62 -4.75 -0.85
N PHE A 59 6.65 -4.58 -0.03
CA PHE A 59 6.79 -3.44 0.88
C PHE A 59 7.86 -2.45 0.44
N SER A 60 8.63 -2.75 -0.60
CA SER A 60 9.69 -1.87 -1.08
C SER A 60 9.14 -0.49 -1.46
N PRO A 61 9.83 0.60 -1.11
CA PRO A 61 11.14 0.66 -0.45
C PRO A 61 11.11 0.54 1.09
N ALA A 62 9.94 0.45 1.71
CA ALA A 62 9.82 0.22 3.15
C ALA A 62 10.29 -1.20 3.51
N LYS A 63 10.90 -1.35 4.71
CA LYS A 63 11.40 -2.65 5.20
C LYS A 63 10.30 -3.53 5.79
N ASP A 64 9.23 -2.92 6.28
CA ASP A 64 8.15 -3.58 7.00
C ASP A 64 6.80 -2.96 6.62
N SER A 65 5.72 -3.74 6.78
CA SER A 65 4.38 -3.18 6.70
C SER A 65 4.19 -2.15 7.81
N PRO A 66 3.83 -0.88 7.49
CA PRO A 66 3.49 0.11 8.51
C PRO A 66 2.22 -0.30 9.28
N PHE A 67 1.40 -1.17 8.70
CA PHE A 67 0.29 -1.82 9.36
C PHE A 67 0.82 -3.13 9.97
N LYS A 68 1.03 -3.13 11.29
CA LYS A 68 1.15 -4.38 12.06
C LYS A 68 -0.18 -5.12 11.99
N GLU A 69 -0.46 -5.79 10.88
CA GLU A 69 -1.52 -6.79 10.88
C GLU A 69 -0.99 -7.99 11.64
N HIS A 70 -1.61 -8.23 12.81
CA HIS A 70 -1.59 -9.53 13.44
C HIS A 70 -1.97 -10.56 12.37
N HIS A 71 -0.98 -11.29 11.85
CA HIS A 71 -1.21 -12.54 11.14
C HIS A 71 -1.87 -13.53 12.12
N SER A 72 -3.17 -13.34 12.34
CA SER A 72 -4.04 -14.35 12.89
C SER A 72 -4.13 -15.39 11.80
N LYS A 73 -3.30 -16.43 11.93
CA LYS A 73 -3.35 -17.67 11.15
C LYS A 73 -4.80 -18.04 10.86
N ARG A 74 -5.24 -17.88 9.62
CA ARG A 74 -6.31 -18.71 9.05
C ARG A 74 -5.79 -19.30 7.76
N ALA A 75 -4.90 -20.27 7.94
CA ALA A 75 -4.76 -21.36 6.99
C ALA A 75 -5.96 -22.29 7.19
N ASN A 76 -6.69 -22.54 6.10
CA ASN A 76 -7.54 -23.71 5.82
C ASN A 76 -8.42 -24.28 6.95
N ASP A 77 -9.70 -23.93 6.92
CA ASP A 77 -10.82 -24.81 7.32
C ASP A 77 -11.97 -24.42 6.37
N ASP A 78 -12.09 -25.13 5.26
CA ASP A 78 -12.93 -26.31 5.08
C ASP A 78 -14.38 -25.92 4.71
N LEU A 79 -14.83 -26.54 3.64
CA LEU A 79 -16.18 -26.51 3.13
C LEU A 79 -17.14 -26.92 4.25
N SER A 80 -18.15 -26.11 4.59
CA SER A 80 -19.52 -26.56 4.92
C SER A 80 -20.39 -25.46 5.52
N GLN A 81 -21.46 -25.12 4.78
CA GLN A 81 -22.84 -24.91 5.22
C GLN A 81 -23.18 -23.84 6.28
N GLU A 82 -24.04 -22.89 5.88
CA GLU A 82 -24.95 -22.13 6.76
C GLU A 82 -25.67 -23.06 7.77
N PRO A 83 -25.98 -22.56 8.98
CA PRO A 83 -27.37 -22.21 9.23
C PRO A 83 -27.56 -20.91 10.01
N ARG A 84 -28.65 -20.21 9.68
CA ARG A 84 -29.21 -19.06 10.41
C ARG A 84 -29.65 -19.48 11.82
N PRO A 85 -29.35 -18.71 12.88
CA PRO A 85 -30.01 -18.91 14.16
C PRO A 85 -31.29 -18.08 14.22
N GLU A 86 -32.41 -18.78 14.08
CA GLU A 86 -33.72 -18.44 14.60
C GLU A 86 -33.59 -18.11 16.10
N LYS A 87 -34.01 -16.91 16.51
CA LYS A 87 -34.21 -16.58 17.92
C LYS A 87 -35.66 -16.19 18.13
N GLU A 88 -36.50 -17.20 18.31
CA GLU A 88 -37.62 -17.10 19.23
C GLU A 88 -37.06 -16.85 20.64
N SER A 89 -37.58 -15.86 21.33
CA SER A 89 -37.61 -15.87 22.79
C SER A 89 -38.96 -15.30 23.25
N PRO A 90 -39.63 -15.95 24.21
CA PRO A 90 -41.02 -15.67 24.54
C PRO A 90 -41.15 -14.83 25.81
N HIS A 91 -42.40 -14.42 26.05
CA HIS A 91 -43.01 -13.97 27.31
C HIS A 91 -43.02 -12.47 27.65
N GLY A 92 -44.24 -11.97 27.84
CA GLY A 92 -44.56 -11.07 28.95
C GLY A 92 -45.64 -10.04 28.64
N ASP A 93 -46.90 -10.36 28.94
CA ASP A 93 -48.02 -9.44 29.07
C ASP A 93 -47.69 -8.20 29.92
N LEU A 94 -48.12 -7.02 29.46
CA LEU A 94 -48.95 -6.05 30.20
C LEU A 94 -49.46 -4.92 29.30
#